data_AF-A0A9E5ELY6-F1
#
_entry.id   AF-A0A9E5ELY6-F1
#
_cell.length_a   1.000
_cell.length_b   1.000
_cell.length_c   1.000
_cell.angle_alpha   90.00
_cell.angle_beta   90.00
_cell.angle_gamma   90.00
#
_symmetry.space_group_name_H-M   'P 1'
#
loop_
_entity.id
_entity.type
_entity.pdbx_description
1 polymer ?
#
loop_
_entity_poly.entity_id
_entity_poly.type
_entity_poly.pdbx_seq_one_letter_code
_entity_poly.pdbx_strand_id
1 'polypeptide(L)'
;WGAYNGLFLILDRLFLINWLSKLPDWVSNFLTMIIVMIGWSIFRSASVDQSSHFLLAMISPFVAAGLSVHIPIDYFIMMGFAIFICFLQRLSLTLRVFDWESMSNRFPIVVNCFLSVFFVAALAKGFADPFKPFIYFRF
;
A
#
# COMPACT_ATOMS: atom_id res chain seq x y z
N TRP A 1 0.95 -18.48 -0.88
CA TRP A 1 0.86 -17.10 -1.41
C TRP A 1 0.90 -17.01 -2.93
N GLY A 2 1.94 -17.48 -3.62
CA GLY A 2 2.03 -17.38 -5.09
C GLY A 2 0.84 -18.03 -5.81
N ALA A 3 0.46 -19.25 -5.41
CA ALA A 3 -0.72 -19.93 -5.93
C ALA A 3 -2.04 -19.18 -5.65
N TYR A 4 -2.17 -18.51 -4.51
CA TYR A 4 -3.35 -17.71 -4.16
C TYR A 4 -3.51 -16.53 -5.13
N ASN A 5 -2.44 -15.75 -5.33
CA ASN A 5 -2.48 -14.63 -6.28
C ASN A 5 -2.63 -15.11 -7.72
N GLY A 6 -1.96 -16.21 -8.10
CA GLY A 6 -2.11 -16.82 -9.41
C GLY A 6 -3.54 -17.26 -9.69
N LEU A 7 -4.21 -17.88 -8.72
CA LEU A 7 -5.63 -18.24 -8.80
C LEU A 7 -6.49 -16.99 -9.06
N PHE A 8 -6.37 -15.96 -8.22
CA PHE A 8 -7.18 -14.75 -8.39
C PHE A 8 -6.88 -14.02 -9.70
N LEU A 9 -5.65 -14.01 -10.20
CA LEU A 9 -5.32 -13.47 -11.52
C LEU A 9 -5.96 -14.27 -12.67
N ILE A 10 -6.03 -15.59 -12.55
CA ILE A 10 -6.74 -16.44 -13.52
C ILE A 10 -8.24 -16.15 -13.47
N LEU A 11 -8.83 -16.14 -12.27
CA LEU A 11 -10.25 -15.81 -12.08
C LEU A 11 -10.57 -14.41 -12.61
N ASP A 12 -9.67 -13.44 -12.40
CA ASP A 12 -9.79 -12.08 -12.90
C ASP A 12 -9.93 -12.02 -14.41
N ARG A 13 -9.08 -12.75 -15.12
CA ARG A 13 -9.13 -12.85 -16.59
C ARG A 13 -10.33 -13.64 -17.12
N LEU A 14 -10.85 -14.60 -16.36
CA LEU A 14 -11.97 -15.45 -16.81
C LEU A 14 -13.32 -14.77 -16.61
N PHE A 15 -13.60 -14.27 -15.40
CA PHE A 15 -14.93 -13.74 -15.06
C PHE A 15 -14.94 -12.66 -13.99
N LEU A 16 -13.93 -12.57 -13.11
CA LEU A 16 -13.96 -11.62 -11.99
C LEU A 16 -14.02 -10.19 -12.52
N ILE A 17 -13.28 -9.85 -13.57
CA ILE A 17 -13.31 -8.51 -14.17
C ILE A 17 -14.71 -8.14 -14.67
N ASN A 18 -15.41 -9.06 -15.33
CA ASN A 18 -16.78 -8.86 -15.84
C ASN A 18 -17.82 -8.78 -14.71
N TRP A 19 -17.54 -9.37 -13.56
CA TRP A 19 -18.41 -9.32 -12.40
C TRP A 19 -18.17 -8.05 -11.58
N LEU A 20 -16.90 -7.71 -11.31
CA LEU A 20 -16.49 -6.48 -10.62
C LEU A 20 -16.89 -5.23 -11.40
N SER A 21 -16.86 -5.26 -12.74
CA SER A 21 -17.27 -4.12 -13.58
C SER A 21 -18.76 -3.81 -13.51
N LYS A 22 -19.59 -4.71 -12.94
CA LYS A 22 -21.02 -4.47 -12.71
C LYS A 22 -21.30 -3.80 -11.36
N LEU A 23 -20.31 -3.77 -10.47
CA LEU A 23 -20.41 -3.16 -9.16
C LEU A 23 -19.92 -1.70 -9.22
N PRO A 24 -20.32 -0.84 -8.28
CA PRO A 24 -19.70 0.48 -8.13
C PRO A 24 -18.20 0.34 -7.86
N ASP A 25 -17.40 1.25 -8.41
CA ASP A 25 -15.94 1.21 -8.35
C ASP A 25 -15.40 1.03 -6.91
N TRP A 26 -16.01 1.68 -5.92
CA TRP A 26 -15.58 1.59 -4.54
C TRP A 26 -15.78 0.18 -3.93
N VAL A 27 -16.84 -0.53 -4.33
CA VAL A 27 -17.11 -1.91 -3.88
C VAL A 27 -16.10 -2.86 -4.50
N SER A 28 -15.86 -2.71 -5.81
CA SER A 28 -14.84 -3.47 -6.53
C SER A 28 -13.46 -3.31 -5.88
N ASN A 29 -13.05 -2.06 -5.60
CA ASN A 29 -11.80 -1.76 -4.92
C ASN A 29 -11.73 -2.37 -3.52
N PHE A 30 -12.82 -2.31 -2.75
CA PHE A 30 -12.87 -2.88 -1.41
C PHE A 30 -12.75 -4.40 -1.42
N LEU A 31 -13.43 -5.09 -2.34
CA LEU A 31 -13.34 -6.54 -2.50
C LEU A 31 -11.91 -6.97 -2.88
N THR A 32 -11.30 -6.28 -3.84
CA THR A 32 -9.90 -6.54 -4.23
C THR A 32 -8.95 -6.30 -3.06
N MET A 33 -9.18 -5.24 -2.27
CA MET A 33 -8.37 -4.96 -1.08
C MET A 33 -8.46 -6.10 -0.05
N ILE A 34 -9.66 -6.66 0.19
CA ILE A 34 -9.82 -7.80 1.09
C ILE A 34 -9.02 -9.02 0.58
N ILE A 35 -9.12 -9.34 -0.71
CA ILE A 35 -8.39 -10.45 -1.33
C ILE A 35 -6.87 -10.25 -1.13
N VAL A 36 -6.37 -9.04 -1.40
CA VAL A 36 -4.94 -8.71 -1.21
C VAL A 36 -4.52 -8.84 0.25
N MET A 37 -5.33 -8.36 1.19
CA MET A 37 -5.03 -8.44 2.63
C MET A 37 -5.01 -9.89 3.14
N ILE A 38 -5.92 -10.74 2.69
CA ILE A 38 -5.90 -12.18 2.99
C ILE A 38 -4.62 -12.81 2.43
N GLY A 39 -4.27 -12.48 1.18
CA GLY A 39 -3.00 -12.89 0.60
C GLY A 39 -1.81 -12.49 1.47
N TRP A 40 -1.78 -11.23 1.93
CA TRP A 40 -0.73 -10.73 2.81
C TRP A 40 -0.64 -11.46 4.15
N SER A 41 -1.78 -11.79 4.78
CA SER A 41 -1.81 -12.60 6.00
C SER A 41 -1.11 -13.95 5.80
N ILE A 42 -1.47 -14.67 4.74
CA ILE A 42 -0.89 -15.97 4.38
C ILE A 42 0.62 -15.87 4.09
N PHE A 43 1.06 -14.76 3.50
CA PHE A 43 2.46 -14.55 3.20
C PHE A 43 3.30 -14.26 4.43
N ARG A 44 2.77 -13.44 5.34
CA ARG A 44 3.49 -12.96 6.53
C ARG A 44 3.59 -14.04 7.61
N SER A 45 2.58 -14.89 7.72
CA SER A 45 2.47 -15.89 8.78
C SER A 45 3.49 -17.02 8.64
N ALA A 46 4.15 -17.37 9.73
CA ALA A 46 5.04 -18.54 9.81
C ALA A 46 4.27 -19.86 9.96
N SER A 47 3.00 -19.81 10.36
CA SER A 47 2.13 -20.98 10.53
C SER A 47 0.68 -20.67 10.15
N VAL A 48 -0.10 -21.73 9.89
CA VAL A 48 -1.54 -21.62 9.59
C VAL A 48 -2.29 -21.01 10.77
N ASP A 49 -1.90 -21.38 11.99
CA ASP A 49 -2.46 -20.84 13.23
C ASP A 49 -2.21 -19.33 13.38
N GLN A 50 -1.00 -18.86 13.07
CA GLN A 50 -0.72 -17.43 13.07
C GLN A 50 -1.54 -16.68 12.00
N SER A 51 -1.73 -17.29 10.82
CA SER A 51 -2.53 -16.71 9.75
C SER A 51 -4.01 -16.58 10.14
N SER A 52 -4.57 -17.55 10.86
CA SER A 52 -5.97 -17.52 11.31
C SER A 52 -6.17 -16.44 12.37
N HIS A 53 -5.22 -16.26 13.29
CA HIS A 53 -5.25 -15.15 14.24
C HIS A 53 -5.25 -13.78 13.56
N PHE A 54 -4.47 -13.58 12.49
CA PHE A 54 -4.52 -12.34 11.70
C PHE A 54 -5.89 -12.13 11.04
N LEU A 55 -6.47 -13.17 10.42
CA LEU A 55 -7.77 -13.07 9.77
C LEU A 55 -8.90 -12.81 10.78
N LEU A 56 -8.86 -13.44 11.95
CA LEU A 56 -9.82 -13.19 13.03
C LEU A 56 -9.73 -11.75 13.54
N ALA A 57 -8.51 -11.21 13.71
CA ALA A 57 -8.31 -9.82 14.12
C ALA A 57 -8.86 -8.83 13.07
N MET A 58 -8.79 -9.16 11.77
CA MET A 58 -9.39 -8.33 10.72
C MET A 58 -10.93 -8.30 10.77
N ILE A 59 -11.57 -9.40 11.18
CA ILE A 59 -13.04 -9.52 11.26
C ILE A 59 -13.58 -8.96 12.58
N SER A 60 -12.78 -9.02 13.64
CA SER A 60 -13.17 -8.61 15.00
C SER A 60 -12.33 -7.43 15.51
N PRO A 61 -12.43 -6.24 14.89
CA PRO A 61 -11.58 -5.09 15.24
C PRO A 61 -11.85 -4.52 16.63
N PHE A 62 -13.02 -4.78 17.21
CA PHE A 62 -13.45 -4.29 18.52
C PHE A 62 -13.26 -5.31 19.65
N VAL A 63 -12.88 -6.54 19.33
CA VAL A 63 -12.55 -7.52 20.37
C VAL A 63 -11.16 -7.16 20.87
N ALA A 64 -11.08 -6.75 22.13
CA ALA A 64 -9.82 -6.51 22.80
C ALA A 64 -9.02 -7.82 22.79
N ALA A 65 -8.12 -7.97 21.81
CA ALA A 65 -7.02 -8.88 21.96
C ALA A 65 -6.31 -8.43 23.24
N GLY A 66 -6.26 -9.28 24.28
CA GLY A 66 -5.67 -8.97 25.59
C GLY A 66 -4.17 -8.64 25.57
N LEU A 67 -3.63 -8.34 24.39
CA LEU A 67 -2.31 -7.83 24.12
C LEU A 67 -2.44 -6.32 23.92
N SER A 68 -1.96 -5.54 24.88
CA SER A 68 -1.69 -4.12 24.69
C SER A 68 -0.58 -3.96 23.65
N VAL A 69 -0.97 -4.00 22.37
CA VAL A 69 -0.04 -3.75 21.27
C VAL A 69 0.32 -2.27 21.32
N HIS A 70 1.53 -1.98 21.81
CA HIS A 70 2.08 -0.65 21.72
C HIS A 70 2.40 -0.37 20.26
N ILE A 71 1.60 0.46 19.60
CA ILE A 71 1.86 0.95 18.25
C ILE A 71 2.81 2.14 18.38
N PRO A 72 4.06 2.05 17.89
CA PRO A 72 5.00 3.16 17.97
C PRO A 72 4.47 4.40 17.26
N ILE A 73 4.84 5.58 17.76
CA ILE A 73 4.41 6.86 17.20
C ILE A 73 4.75 7.01 15.71
N ASP A 74 5.84 6.40 15.27
CA ASP A 74 6.31 6.41 13.88
C ASP A 74 5.25 5.88 12.91
N TYR A 75 4.45 4.89 13.31
CA TYR A 75 3.39 4.35 12.47
C TYR A 75 2.26 5.36 12.24
N PHE A 76 1.92 6.16 13.25
CA PHE A 76 0.94 7.24 13.11
C PHE A 76 1.46 8.35 12.22
N ILE A 77 2.75 8.68 12.33
CA ILE A 77 3.41 9.67 11.47
C ILE A 77 3.39 9.17 10.02
N MET A 78 3.78 7.91 9.77
CA MET A 78 3.74 7.30 8.44
C MET A 78 2.32 7.27 7.86
N MET A 79 1.32 6.93 8.67
CA MET A 79 -0.09 6.97 8.27
C MET A 79 -0.53 8.39 7.89
N GLY A 80 -0.16 9.39 8.68
CA GLY A 80 -0.43 10.80 8.38
C GLY A 80 0.17 11.23 7.03
N PHE A 81 1.43 10.89 6.78
CA PHE A 81 2.08 11.15 5.49
C PHE A 81 1.40 10.41 4.34
N ALA A 82 1.02 9.14 4.51
CA ALA A 82 0.34 8.37 3.48
C ALA A 82 -1.02 9.00 3.11
N ILE A 83 -1.81 9.38 4.12
CA ILE A 83 -3.10 10.07 3.90
C ILE A 83 -2.86 11.40 3.20
N PHE A 84 -1.88 12.18 3.64
CA PHE A 84 -1.55 13.48 3.05
C PHE A 84 -1.19 13.36 1.57
N ILE A 85 -0.30 12.42 1.20
CA ILE A 85 0.11 12.19 -0.19
C ILE A 85 -1.10 11.74 -1.03
N CYS A 86 -1.88 10.75 -0.56
CA CYS A 86 -3.05 10.26 -1.26
C CYS A 86 -4.10 11.36 -1.47
N PHE A 87 -4.35 12.16 -0.45
CA PHE A 87 -5.31 13.26 -0.50
C PHE A 87 -4.85 14.37 -1.43
N LEU A 88 -3.58 14.81 -1.35
CA LEU A 88 -3.02 15.82 -2.23
C LEU A 88 -3.06 15.38 -3.70
N GLN A 89 -2.68 14.13 -3.98
CA GLN A 89 -2.75 13.59 -5.34
C GLN A 89 -4.18 13.58 -5.86
N ARG A 90 -5.15 13.15 -5.04
CA ARG A 90 -6.56 13.15 -5.45
C ARG A 90 -7.08 14.57 -5.66
N LEU A 91 -6.68 15.50 -4.80
CA LEU A 91 -7.07 16.92 -4.89
C LEU A 91 -6.50 17.58 -6.15
N SER A 92 -5.22 17.34 -6.47
CA SER A 92 -4.58 17.90 -7.66
C SER A 92 -5.25 17.40 -8.93
N LEU A 93 -5.59 16.10 -9.00
CA LEU A 93 -6.30 15.51 -10.14
C LEU A 93 -7.73 16.00 -10.27
N THR A 94 -8.44 16.20 -9.16
CA THR A 94 -9.87 16.58 -9.16
C THR A 94 -10.04 18.06 -9.50
N LEU A 95 -9.28 18.93 -8.85
CA LEU A 95 -9.43 20.37 -9.04
C LEU A 95 -8.61 20.91 -10.21
N ARG A 96 -7.68 20.12 -10.78
CA ARG A 96 -6.71 20.55 -11.80
C ARG A 96 -6.01 21.88 -11.46
N VAL A 97 -5.92 22.19 -10.16
CA VAL A 97 -5.38 23.44 -9.62
C VAL A 97 -3.87 23.52 -9.84
N PHE A 98 -3.23 22.37 -10.05
CA PHE A 98 -1.79 22.25 -10.13
C PHE A 98 -1.35 21.65 -11.46
N ASP A 99 -0.67 22.46 -12.26
CA ASP A 99 0.00 22.02 -13.48
C ASP A 99 1.49 21.85 -13.20
N TRP A 100 1.91 20.59 -13.06
CA TRP A 100 3.30 20.22 -12.82
C TRP A 100 4.23 20.67 -13.94
N GLU A 101 3.75 20.69 -15.19
CA GLU A 101 4.57 21.02 -16.35
C GLU A 101 4.87 22.53 -16.39
N SER A 102 3.84 23.35 -16.20
CA SER A 102 3.99 24.81 -16.09
C SER A 102 4.89 25.20 -14.91
N MET A 103 4.75 24.55 -13.75
CA MET A 103 5.63 24.83 -12.61
C MET A 103 7.09 24.43 -12.87
N SER A 104 7.32 23.24 -13.45
CA SER A 104 8.66 22.77 -13.80
C SER A 104 9.36 23.72 -14.77
N ASN A 105 8.63 24.23 -15.77
CA ASN A 105 9.15 25.18 -16.74
C ASN A 105 9.38 26.58 -16.13
N ARG A 106 8.56 27.00 -15.16
CA ARG A 106 8.69 28.31 -14.51
C ARG A 106 9.80 28.36 -13.45
N PHE A 107 10.03 27.27 -12.73
CA PHE A 107 11.04 27.18 -11.66
C PHE A 107 11.94 25.93 -11.78
N PRO A 108 12.65 25.76 -12.92
CA PRO A 108 13.37 24.51 -13.22
C PRO A 108 14.48 24.22 -12.20
N ILE A 109 15.18 25.26 -11.74
CA ILE A 109 16.28 25.11 -10.77
C ILE A 109 15.76 24.59 -9.42
N VAL A 110 14.65 25.15 -8.94
CA VAL A 110 14.08 24.77 -7.63
C VAL A 110 13.56 23.34 -7.68
N VAL A 111 12.81 22.99 -8.72
CA VAL A 111 12.26 21.65 -8.91
C VAL A 111 13.37 20.61 -9.07
N ASN A 112 14.37 20.87 -9.91
CA ASN A 112 15.48 19.94 -10.10
C ASN A 112 16.34 19.78 -8.84
N CYS A 113 16.58 20.85 -8.10
CA CYS A 113 17.30 20.78 -6.83
C CYS A 113 16.54 19.91 -5.82
N PHE A 114 15.23 20.14 -5.68
CA PHE A 114 14.37 19.35 -4.81
C PHE A 114 14.36 17.87 -5.19
N LEU A 115 14.18 17.54 -6.48
CA LEU A 115 14.21 16.16 -6.98
C LEU A 115 15.58 15.51 -6.78
N SER A 116 16.67 16.26 -6.96
CA SER A 116 18.03 15.75 -6.74
C SER A 116 18.26 15.40 -5.27
N VAL A 117 17.82 16.25 -4.35
CA VAL A 117 17.90 15.97 -2.90
C VAL A 117 17.07 14.73 -2.56
N PHE A 118 15.85 14.61 -3.08
CA PHE A 118 15.01 13.41 -2.89
C PHE A 118 15.67 12.15 -3.45
N PHE A 119 16.29 12.24 -4.62
CA PHE A 119 17.01 11.13 -5.24
C PHE A 119 18.22 10.69 -4.41
N VAL A 120 19.03 11.64 -3.92
CA VAL A 120 20.16 11.33 -3.04
C VAL A 120 19.68 10.71 -1.73
N ALA A 121 18.59 11.21 -1.13
CA ALA A 121 18.00 10.62 0.06
C ALA A 121 17.52 9.17 -0.18
N ALA A 122 16.90 8.91 -1.34
CA ALA A 122 16.48 7.57 -1.74
C ALA A 122 17.68 6.62 -1.91
N LEU A 123 18.76 7.08 -2.55
CA LEU A 123 20.01 6.32 -2.67
C LEU A 123 20.63 6.03 -1.30
N ALA A 124 20.74 7.05 -0.45
CA ALA A 124 21.29 6.89 0.89
C ALA A 124 20.51 5.85 1.69
N LYS A 125 19.17 5.87 1.61
CA LYS A 125 18.34 4.86 2.26
C LYS A 125 18.54 3.47 1.65
N GLY A 126 18.69 3.37 0.33
CA GLY A 126 18.99 2.12 -0.37
C GLY A 126 20.33 1.49 0.03
N PHE A 127 21.34 2.30 0.37
CA PHE A 127 22.64 1.81 0.86
C PHE A 127 22.66 1.51 2.36
N ALA A 128 21.90 2.25 3.16
CA ALA A 128 21.89 2.11 4.62
C ALA A 128 21.27 0.78 5.10
N ASP A 129 20.24 0.29 4.41
CA ASP A 129 19.61 -0.98 4.74
C ASP A 129 20.16 -2.11 3.84
N PRO A 130 20.54 -3.28 4.38
CA PRO A 130 20.97 -4.41 3.55
C PRO A 130 19.88 -4.77 2.54
N PHE A 131 20.17 -4.61 1.25
CA PHE A 131 19.20 -4.85 0.20
C PHE A 131 18.84 -6.35 0.15
N LYS A 132 17.64 -6.68 0.62
CA LYS A 132 17.05 -8.01 0.46
C LYS A 132 16.09 -7.95 -0.74
N PRO A 133 16.53 -8.36 -1.95
CA PRO A 133 15.78 -8.16 -3.20
C PRO A 133 14.40 -8.82 -3.18
N PHE A 134 14.26 -9.91 -2.44
CA PHE A 134 12.99 -10.60 -2.30
C PHE A 134 12.35 -10.34 -0.95
N ILE A 135 11.07 -10.00 -1.00
CA ILE A 135 10.22 -9.75 0.15
C ILE A 135 10.12 -10.98 1.09
N TYR A 136 10.36 -12.18 0.56
CA TYR A 136 10.46 -13.43 1.33
C TYR A 136 11.58 -13.43 2.36
N PHE A 137 12.69 -12.71 2.12
CA PHE A 137 13.83 -12.70 3.05
C PHE A 137 13.69 -11.66 4.16
N ARG A 138 12.62 -10.86 4.15
CA ARG A 138 12.33 -9.82 5.15
C ARG A 138 11.48 -10.32 6.32
N PHE A 139 10.92 -11.52 6.22
CA PHE A 139 10.08 -12.16 7.23
C PHE A 139 10.73 -13.45 7.72
#